data_AF-A0A9D1QNN4-F1
#
_entry.id   AF-A0A9D1QNN4-F1
#
_cell.length_a   1.000
_cell.length_b   1.000
_cell.length_c   1.000
_cell.angle_alpha   90.00
_cell.angle_beta   90.00
_cell.angle_gamma   90.00
#
_symmetry.space_group_name_H-M   'P 1'
#
loop_
_entity.id
_entity.type
_entity.pdbx_description
1 polymer ?
#
loop_
_entity_poly.entity_id
_entity_poly.type
_entity_poly.pdbx_seq_one_letter_code
_entity_poly.pdbx_strand_id
1 'polypeptide(L)'
;FDHDDSKNQTYEVHLKHGTDSKNLTHDVKWTINSVHADSRKPIHDPYNYPLTFKETKVIDRVTGKVTSDTWSGPQNFPAVTPPTIPGYTPDKSSGPALTGITHDHQDITETVTYSPDAQKETVKFIDDTTGQTLATKQLTGYSDEDAHYNTKGDIANYKDQSYDLVSDSSNGQEIVFDHNDKTDQAYEVHLKHGTEQVTDHKTVTRTIHYVSPNGTPLHGETIQKVTFTRTGTKDKVTKQINWNPWTPTS
;
A
#
# COMPACT_ATOMS: atom_id res chain seq x y z
N PHE A 1 83.06 -24.24 -46.06
CA PHE A 1 83.99 -23.87 -47.14
C PHE A 1 84.54 -25.15 -47.74
N ASP A 2 84.37 -25.34 -49.05
CA ASP A 2 84.92 -26.46 -49.80
C ASP A 2 86.21 -26.02 -50.52
N HIS A 3 86.79 -26.93 -51.31
CA HIS A 3 88.05 -26.72 -52.02
C HIS A 3 87.82 -26.63 -53.55
N ASP A 4 86.62 -26.21 -54.00
CA ASP A 4 86.28 -26.09 -55.43
C ASP A 4 86.18 -24.61 -55.86
N ASP A 5 87.28 -24.07 -56.37
CA ASP A 5 87.39 -22.67 -56.81
C ASP A 5 86.53 -22.35 -58.06
N SER A 6 85.93 -23.36 -58.71
CA SER A 6 85.11 -23.18 -59.91
C SER A 6 83.62 -22.94 -59.62
N LYS A 7 83.17 -23.12 -58.37
CA LYS A 7 81.76 -23.03 -57.98
C LYS A 7 81.56 -22.36 -56.62
N ASN A 8 80.65 -21.39 -56.58
CA ASN A 8 80.25 -20.77 -55.33
C ASN A 8 79.21 -21.62 -54.59
N GLN A 9 79.40 -21.81 -53.29
CA GLN A 9 78.34 -22.32 -52.41
C GLN A 9 77.33 -21.21 -52.13
N THR A 10 76.09 -21.41 -52.57
CA THR A 10 74.98 -20.49 -52.26
C THR A 10 74.07 -21.16 -51.25
N TYR A 11 73.74 -20.44 -50.20
CA TYR A 11 72.76 -20.86 -49.20
C TYR A 11 71.61 -19.84 -49.19
N GLU A 12 70.39 -20.35 -49.27
CA GLU A 12 69.21 -19.52 -49.11
C GLU A 12 68.65 -19.71 -47.71
N VAL A 13 68.31 -18.60 -47.07
CA VAL A 13 67.59 -18.58 -45.80
C VAL A 13 66.23 -17.94 -46.05
N HIS A 14 65.17 -18.71 -45.82
CA HIS A 14 63.81 -18.25 -45.99
C HIS A 14 63.23 -17.91 -44.62
N LEU A 15 62.72 -16.69 -44.47
CA LEU A 15 62.05 -16.23 -43.26
C LEU A 15 60.61 -15.85 -43.60
N LYS A 16 59.74 -15.97 -42.61
CA LYS A 16 58.37 -15.44 -42.66
C LYS A 16 58.20 -14.39 -41.59
N HIS A 17 57.28 -13.46 -41.81
CA HIS A 17 56.93 -12.48 -40.79
C HIS A 17 56.30 -13.18 -39.59
N GLY A 18 56.69 -12.75 -38.39
CA GLY A 18 55.98 -13.10 -37.17
C GLY A 18 54.70 -12.28 -37.04
N THR A 19 53.75 -12.77 -36.23
CA THR A 19 52.49 -12.06 -35.94
C THR A 19 52.28 -11.93 -34.44
N ASP A 20 51.56 -10.88 -34.04
CA ASP A 20 51.05 -10.67 -32.68
C ASP A 20 49.51 -10.66 -32.71
N SER A 21 48.87 -11.04 -31.60
CA SER A 21 47.41 -11.00 -31.46
C SER A 21 46.99 -9.97 -30.41
N LYS A 22 45.91 -9.24 -30.72
CA LYS A 22 45.26 -8.29 -29.81
C LYS A 22 43.79 -8.67 -29.65
N ASN A 23 43.33 -8.80 -28.41
CA ASN A 23 41.94 -9.11 -28.08
C ASN A 23 41.26 -7.88 -27.47
N LEU A 24 40.06 -7.56 -27.96
CA LEU A 24 39.21 -6.48 -27.47
C LEU A 24 37.80 -7.03 -27.19
N THR A 25 37.02 -6.26 -26.44
CA THR A 25 35.62 -6.56 -26.15
C THR A 25 34.74 -5.37 -26.49
N HIS A 26 33.54 -5.65 -26.98
CA HIS A 26 32.49 -4.67 -27.22
C HIS A 26 31.17 -5.19 -26.66
N ASP A 27 30.41 -4.31 -26.01
CA ASP A 27 29.14 -4.68 -25.40
C ASP A 27 27.99 -4.06 -26.18
N VAL A 28 26.96 -4.87 -26.43
CA VAL A 28 25.64 -4.40 -26.83
C VAL A 28 24.70 -4.59 -25.65
N LYS A 29 23.98 -3.55 -25.25
CA LYS A 29 23.09 -3.57 -24.08
C LYS A 29 21.63 -3.65 -24.50
N TRP A 30 20.87 -4.41 -23.73
CA TRP A 30 19.41 -4.35 -23.73
C TRP A 30 18.92 -3.82 -22.38
N THR A 31 18.22 -2.70 -22.42
CA THR A 31 17.68 -2.00 -21.26
C THR A 31 16.17 -2.16 -21.20
N ILE A 32 15.64 -2.58 -20.06
CA ILE A 32 14.20 -2.68 -19.80
C ILE A 32 13.81 -1.64 -18.75
N ASN A 33 12.97 -0.69 -19.15
CA ASN A 33 12.37 0.32 -18.29
C ASN A 33 10.99 -0.14 -17.81
N SER A 34 10.67 0.07 -16.54
CA SER A 34 9.33 -0.13 -15.98
C SER A 34 8.77 1.22 -15.57
N VAL A 35 7.60 1.58 -16.12
CA VAL A 35 6.97 2.87 -15.84
C VAL A 35 5.51 2.71 -15.50
N HIS A 36 4.96 3.66 -14.72
CA HIS A 36 3.51 3.71 -14.51
C HIS A 36 2.79 4.00 -15.82
N ALA A 37 1.65 3.33 -16.05
CA ALA A 37 0.88 3.45 -17.29
C ALA A 37 0.34 4.88 -17.53
N ASP A 38 -0.01 5.58 -16.46
CA ASP A 38 -0.64 6.91 -16.47
C ASP A 38 0.39 8.04 -16.67
N SER A 39 1.43 8.07 -15.84
CA SER A 39 2.35 9.19 -15.69
C SER A 39 3.67 8.96 -16.42
N ARG A 40 3.93 7.73 -16.88
CA ARG A 40 5.20 7.29 -17.47
C ARG A 40 6.42 7.51 -16.58
N LYS A 41 6.21 7.75 -15.28
CA LYS A 41 7.30 7.87 -14.30
C LYS A 41 7.94 6.49 -14.09
N PRO A 42 9.29 6.41 -13.99
CA PRO A 42 9.98 5.18 -13.64
C PRO A 42 9.52 4.65 -12.28
N ILE A 43 9.29 3.35 -12.18
CA ILE A 43 8.93 2.67 -10.93
C ILE A 43 10.19 2.28 -10.15
N HIS A 44 11.24 1.87 -10.86
CA HIS A 44 12.54 1.50 -10.33
C HIS A 44 13.64 1.73 -11.39
N ASP A 45 14.90 1.52 -11.02
CA ASP A 45 16.03 1.62 -11.95
C ASP A 45 15.90 0.62 -13.12
N PRO A 46 16.34 0.97 -14.34
CA PRO A 46 16.26 0.06 -15.48
C PRO A 46 17.08 -1.21 -15.30
N TYR A 47 16.56 -2.35 -15.77
CA TYR A 47 17.33 -3.58 -15.88
C TYR A 47 18.18 -3.56 -17.13
N ASN A 48 19.46 -3.93 -17.01
CA ASN A 48 20.40 -3.92 -18.12
C ASN A 48 21.00 -5.30 -18.32
N TYR A 49 20.91 -5.80 -19.55
CA TYR A 49 21.46 -7.08 -19.99
C TYR A 49 22.55 -6.82 -21.04
N PRO A 50 23.83 -7.06 -20.74
CA PRO A 50 24.90 -6.90 -21.72
C PRO A 50 25.16 -8.21 -22.48
N LEU A 51 25.44 -8.11 -23.78
CA LEU A 51 26.11 -9.15 -24.57
C LEU A 51 27.52 -8.66 -24.91
N THR A 52 28.53 -9.43 -24.53
CA THR A 52 29.94 -9.10 -24.79
C THR A 52 30.45 -9.85 -26.00
N PHE A 53 30.83 -9.13 -27.04
CA PHE A 53 31.48 -9.65 -28.24
C PHE A 53 33.00 -9.53 -28.13
N LYS A 54 33.73 -10.53 -28.63
CA LYS A 54 35.19 -10.56 -28.62
C LYS A 54 35.72 -10.29 -30.02
N GLU A 55 36.64 -9.35 -30.14
CA GLU A 55 37.37 -9.03 -31.36
C GLU A 55 38.81 -9.53 -31.24
N THR A 56 39.28 -10.26 -32.25
CA THR A 56 40.68 -10.71 -32.35
C THR A 56 41.30 -10.13 -33.61
N LYS A 57 42.31 -9.26 -33.43
CA LYS A 57 43.13 -8.73 -34.51
C LYS A 57 44.48 -9.42 -34.53
N VAL A 58 44.91 -9.88 -35.70
CA VAL A 58 46.26 -10.39 -35.94
C VAL A 58 47.04 -9.31 -36.67
N ILE A 59 48.21 -8.96 -36.16
CA ILE A 59 49.05 -7.88 -36.69
C ILE A 59 50.37 -8.47 -37.14
N ASP A 60 50.77 -8.16 -38.36
CA ASP A 60 52.09 -8.49 -38.87
C ASP A 60 53.16 -7.64 -38.18
N ARG A 61 54.14 -8.30 -37.54
CA ARG A 61 55.15 -7.63 -36.69
C ARG A 61 56.13 -6.77 -37.47
N VAL A 62 56.31 -7.03 -38.77
CA VAL A 62 57.28 -6.33 -39.61
C VAL A 62 56.64 -5.09 -40.23
N THR A 63 55.40 -5.21 -40.70
CA THR A 63 54.69 -4.15 -41.43
C THR A 63 53.75 -3.33 -40.56
N GLY A 64 53.38 -3.84 -39.37
CA GLY A 64 52.38 -3.23 -38.48
C GLY A 64 50.94 -3.30 -39.00
N LYS A 65 50.68 -3.99 -40.12
CA LYS A 65 49.34 -4.09 -40.71
C LYS A 65 48.51 -5.17 -40.02
N VAL A 66 47.21 -4.92 -39.87
CA VAL A 66 46.24 -5.94 -39.48
C VAL A 66 46.08 -6.92 -40.64
N THR A 67 46.38 -8.19 -40.38
CA THR A 67 46.27 -9.29 -41.35
C THR A 67 45.02 -10.13 -41.16
N SER A 68 44.40 -10.08 -39.98
CA SER A 68 43.09 -10.69 -39.71
C SER A 68 42.33 -9.88 -38.68
N ASP A 69 41.02 -9.79 -38.85
CA ASP A 69 40.09 -9.12 -37.95
C ASP A 69 38.85 -10.01 -37.79
N THR A 70 38.65 -10.60 -36.62
CA THR A 70 37.64 -11.63 -36.42
C THR A 70 36.85 -11.36 -35.16
N TRP A 71 35.53 -11.28 -35.30
CA TRP A 71 34.59 -11.12 -34.20
C TRP A 71 33.98 -12.46 -33.79
N SER A 72 33.59 -12.58 -32.52
CA SER A 72 32.72 -13.66 -32.05
C SER A 72 31.39 -13.64 -32.81
N GLY A 73 30.80 -14.82 -33.01
CA GLY A 73 29.52 -14.96 -33.71
C GLY A 73 28.35 -14.26 -33.01
N PRO A 74 27.18 -14.20 -33.69
CA PRO A 74 25.98 -13.59 -33.14
C PRO A 74 25.56 -14.23 -31.81
N GLN A 75 24.98 -13.42 -30.93
CA GLN A 75 24.47 -13.82 -29.62
C GLN A 75 22.97 -13.48 -29.52
N ASN A 76 22.31 -13.99 -28.47
CA ASN A 76 20.87 -13.80 -28.28
C ASN A 76 20.59 -13.27 -26.87
N PHE A 77 19.63 -12.36 -26.75
CA PHE A 77 19.01 -12.06 -25.47
C PHE A 77 17.87 -13.04 -25.19
N PRO A 78 17.83 -13.68 -24.01
CA PRO A 78 16.71 -14.54 -23.63
C PRO A 78 15.44 -13.70 -23.45
N ALA A 79 14.27 -14.34 -23.51
CA ALA A 79 13.03 -13.68 -23.09
C ALA A 79 13.14 -13.28 -21.61
N VAL A 80 12.62 -12.10 -21.27
CA VAL A 80 12.62 -11.58 -19.89
C VAL A 80 11.19 -11.46 -19.41
N THR A 81 10.91 -12.00 -18.23
CA THR A 81 9.65 -11.78 -17.53
C THR A 81 9.75 -10.45 -16.79
N PRO A 82 8.79 -9.52 -16.96
CA PRO A 82 8.76 -8.29 -16.18
C PRO A 82 8.73 -8.59 -14.68
N PRO A 83 9.39 -7.77 -13.85
CA PRO A 83 9.30 -7.89 -12.40
C PRO A 83 7.85 -7.89 -11.92
N THR A 84 7.56 -8.68 -10.89
CA THR A 84 6.30 -8.56 -10.16
C THR A 84 6.39 -7.35 -9.25
N ILE A 85 5.42 -6.44 -9.39
CA ILE A 85 5.29 -5.24 -8.58
C ILE A 85 3.95 -5.38 -7.84
N PRO A 86 3.93 -5.48 -6.49
CA PRO A 86 2.68 -5.63 -5.74
C PRO A 86 1.66 -4.53 -6.08
N GLY A 87 0.41 -4.90 -6.33
CA GLY A 87 -0.67 -3.97 -6.70
C GLY A 87 -0.55 -3.35 -8.09
N TYR A 88 0.29 -3.91 -8.96
CA TYR A 88 0.44 -3.45 -10.33
C TYR A 88 0.56 -4.60 -11.33
N THR A 89 -0.22 -4.51 -12.40
CA THR A 89 -0.18 -5.45 -13.52
C THR A 89 0.61 -4.88 -14.71
N PRO A 90 1.65 -5.57 -15.21
CA PRO A 90 2.35 -5.17 -16.43
C PRO A 90 1.48 -5.36 -17.68
N ASP A 91 1.68 -4.52 -18.69
CA ASP A 91 1.00 -4.60 -19.99
C ASP A 91 1.38 -5.86 -20.79
N LYS A 92 2.50 -6.50 -20.43
CA LYS A 92 3.01 -7.71 -21.06
C LYS A 92 3.41 -8.72 -19.99
N SER A 93 3.14 -10.00 -20.24
CA SER A 93 3.59 -11.10 -19.37
C SER A 93 5.03 -11.52 -19.64
N SER A 94 5.59 -11.21 -20.82
CA SER A 94 6.99 -11.40 -21.17
C SER A 94 7.44 -10.44 -22.27
N GLY A 95 8.72 -10.04 -22.22
CA GLY A 95 9.41 -9.41 -23.34
C GLY A 95 9.88 -10.47 -24.36
N PRO A 96 10.07 -10.08 -25.64
CA PRO A 96 10.53 -11.01 -26.67
C PRO A 96 11.96 -11.48 -26.42
N ALA A 97 12.27 -12.71 -26.82
CA ALA A 97 13.67 -13.09 -27.03
C ALA A 97 14.20 -12.38 -28.28
N LEU A 98 15.39 -11.81 -28.21
CA LEU A 98 16.02 -11.13 -29.34
C LEU A 98 17.17 -12.00 -29.86
N THR A 99 17.12 -12.38 -31.12
CA THR A 99 18.07 -13.33 -31.70
C THR A 99 18.93 -12.69 -32.78
N GLY A 100 20.14 -13.23 -32.97
CA GLY A 100 21.03 -12.79 -34.03
C GLY A 100 21.67 -11.41 -33.79
N ILE A 101 21.86 -11.02 -32.52
CA ILE A 101 22.54 -9.77 -32.16
C ILE A 101 24.02 -9.89 -32.52
N THR A 102 24.51 -8.94 -33.31
CA THR A 102 25.91 -8.84 -33.73
C THR A 102 26.63 -7.74 -32.96
N HIS A 103 27.95 -7.75 -33.02
CA HIS A 103 28.83 -6.77 -32.35
C HIS A 103 28.59 -5.30 -32.73
N ASP A 104 27.98 -5.03 -33.88
CA ASP A 104 27.70 -3.69 -34.42
C ASP A 104 26.24 -3.28 -34.21
N HIS A 105 25.45 -4.11 -33.53
CA HIS A 105 24.08 -3.80 -33.19
C HIS A 105 24.03 -2.63 -32.18
N GLN A 106 23.07 -1.72 -32.36
CA GLN A 106 22.85 -0.63 -31.42
C GLN A 106 22.27 -1.13 -30.09
N ASP A 107 22.45 -0.38 -29.02
CA ASP A 107 21.78 -0.68 -27.76
C ASP A 107 20.24 -0.68 -27.95
N ILE A 108 19.58 -1.58 -27.24
CA ILE A 108 18.14 -1.84 -27.36
C ILE A 108 17.47 -1.33 -26.08
N THR A 109 16.36 -0.61 -26.22
CA THR A 109 15.55 -0.18 -25.07
C THR A 109 14.11 -0.64 -25.24
N GLU A 110 13.58 -1.30 -24.22
CA GLU A 110 12.17 -1.66 -24.12
C GLU A 110 11.55 -0.99 -22.89
N THR A 111 10.28 -0.64 -22.99
CA THR A 111 9.50 -0.09 -21.88
C THR A 111 8.28 -0.97 -21.63
N VAL A 112 8.13 -1.41 -20.39
CA VAL A 112 6.97 -2.11 -19.84
C VAL A 112 6.18 -1.10 -19.03
N THR A 113 4.87 -1.04 -19.26
CA THR A 113 3.97 -0.18 -18.49
C THR A 113 3.21 -0.99 -17.47
N TYR A 114 3.07 -0.45 -16.26
CA TYR A 114 2.34 -1.08 -15.17
C TYR A 114 1.09 -0.28 -14.84
N SER A 115 -0.06 -0.95 -14.88
CA SER A 115 -1.35 -0.40 -14.46
C SER A 115 -1.58 -0.76 -13.00
N PRO A 116 -2.04 0.18 -12.15
CA PRO A 116 -2.38 -0.15 -10.78
C PRO A 116 -3.59 -1.09 -10.77
N ASP A 117 -3.58 -2.02 -9.83
CA ASP A 117 -4.63 -3.01 -9.66
C ASP A 117 -5.81 -2.40 -8.89
N ALA A 118 -7.01 -2.95 -9.12
CA ALA A 118 -8.21 -2.47 -8.44
C ALA A 118 -8.22 -2.95 -6.99
N GLN A 119 -8.39 -2.01 -6.05
CA GLN A 119 -8.38 -2.24 -4.61
C GLN A 119 -9.76 -2.03 -4.00
N LYS A 120 -9.94 -2.66 -2.84
CA LYS A 120 -11.15 -2.56 -2.03
C LYS A 120 -10.80 -2.35 -0.56
N GLU A 121 -11.66 -1.60 0.09
CA GLU A 121 -11.46 -1.11 1.45
C GLU A 121 -12.82 -1.06 2.15
N THR A 122 -12.86 -1.37 3.44
CA THR A 122 -14.09 -1.35 4.23
C THR A 122 -13.92 -0.55 5.52
N VAL A 123 -14.80 0.44 5.73
CA VAL A 123 -14.88 1.20 6.98
C VAL A 123 -16.16 0.87 7.71
N LYS A 124 -16.05 0.35 8.93
CA LYS A 124 -17.19 -0.11 9.73
C LYS A 124 -17.35 0.74 10.99
N PHE A 125 -18.57 1.21 11.22
CA PHE A 125 -18.95 1.95 12.43
C PHE A 125 -19.72 1.03 13.36
N ILE A 126 -19.25 0.86 14.58
CA ILE A 126 -19.74 -0.12 15.55
C ILE A 126 -20.23 0.61 16.79
N ASP A 127 -21.41 0.25 17.27
CA ASP A 127 -21.92 0.67 18.58
C ASP A 127 -21.56 -0.38 19.63
N ASP A 128 -20.61 -0.05 20.50
CA ASP A 128 -20.15 -0.89 21.60
C ASP A 128 -21.21 -1.05 22.71
N THR A 129 -22.23 -0.18 22.76
CA THR A 129 -23.30 -0.27 23.77
C THR A 129 -24.24 -1.41 23.47
N THR A 130 -24.57 -1.59 22.18
CA THR A 130 -25.50 -2.64 21.72
C THR A 130 -24.80 -3.82 21.03
N GLY A 131 -23.54 -3.65 20.62
CA GLY A 131 -22.77 -4.58 19.79
C GLY A 131 -23.16 -4.56 18.31
N GLN A 132 -24.00 -3.60 17.88
CA GLN A 132 -24.48 -3.54 16.50
C GLN A 132 -23.53 -2.77 15.58
N THR A 133 -23.55 -3.13 14.30
CA THR A 133 -22.92 -2.32 13.25
C THR A 133 -23.88 -1.23 12.83
N LEU A 134 -23.48 0.03 13.03
CA LEU A 134 -24.25 1.21 12.66
C LEU A 134 -24.23 1.44 11.15
N ALA A 135 -23.06 1.31 10.53
CA ALA A 135 -22.87 1.47 9.10
C ALA A 135 -21.60 0.73 8.63
N THR A 136 -21.63 0.31 7.36
CA THR A 136 -20.46 -0.21 6.64
C THR A 136 -20.32 0.56 5.35
N LYS A 137 -19.16 1.17 5.11
CA LYS A 137 -18.82 1.82 3.84
C LYS A 137 -17.82 0.96 3.10
N GLN A 138 -18.11 0.67 1.84
CA GLN A 138 -17.18 0.01 0.92
C GLN A 138 -16.61 1.07 -0.01
N LEU A 139 -15.29 1.15 -0.06
CA LEU A 139 -14.55 2.03 -0.94
C LEU A 139 -13.84 1.16 -1.99
N THR A 140 -13.75 1.67 -3.22
CA THR A 140 -13.07 1.02 -4.32
C THR A 140 -12.25 2.05 -5.08
N GLY A 141 -11.05 1.67 -5.50
CA GLY A 141 -10.15 2.53 -6.26
C GLY A 141 -9.01 1.70 -6.82
N TYR A 142 -7.89 2.34 -7.12
CA TYR A 142 -6.68 1.69 -7.60
C TYR A 142 -5.55 1.77 -6.56
N SER A 143 -4.56 0.89 -6.70
CA SER A 143 -3.40 0.90 -5.80
C SER A 143 -2.74 2.26 -5.68
N ASP A 144 -2.38 2.62 -4.44
CA ASP A 144 -1.79 3.88 -4.02
C ASP A 144 -2.67 5.14 -4.26
N GLU A 145 -3.92 4.98 -4.70
CA GLU A 145 -4.88 6.08 -4.89
C GLU A 145 -5.44 6.58 -3.54
N ASP A 146 -5.66 7.89 -3.45
CA ASP A 146 -6.38 8.51 -2.33
C ASP A 146 -7.89 8.24 -2.47
N ALA A 147 -8.50 7.62 -1.46
CA ALA A 147 -9.92 7.27 -1.48
C ALA A 147 -10.85 8.49 -1.30
N HIS A 148 -10.27 9.68 -1.08
CA HIS A 148 -10.95 10.94 -0.83
C HIS A 148 -11.97 10.85 0.31
N TYR A 149 -11.58 10.11 1.35
CA TYR A 149 -12.43 9.79 2.48
C TYR A 149 -11.62 9.67 3.77
N ASN A 150 -12.20 10.22 4.84
CA ASN A 150 -11.77 10.01 6.22
C ASN A 150 -13.00 9.90 7.14
N THR A 151 -12.78 9.40 8.36
CA THR A 151 -13.85 9.13 9.34
C THR A 151 -14.35 10.36 10.09
N LYS A 152 -13.69 11.52 9.99
CA LYS A 152 -13.95 12.68 10.87
C LYS A 152 -15.37 13.21 10.74
N GLY A 153 -15.87 13.30 9.50
CA GLY A 153 -17.23 13.79 9.21
C GLY A 153 -18.30 12.87 9.79
N ASP A 154 -18.19 11.56 9.56
CA ASP A 154 -19.15 10.60 10.09
C ASP A 154 -19.10 10.51 11.62
N ILE A 155 -17.90 10.54 12.22
CA ILE A 155 -17.74 10.60 13.68
C ILE A 155 -18.42 11.85 14.26
N ALA A 156 -18.28 13.01 13.63
CA ALA A 156 -18.99 14.22 14.06
C ALA A 156 -20.51 14.04 14.00
N ASN A 157 -21.03 13.47 12.92
CA ASN A 157 -22.46 13.18 12.78
C ASN A 157 -22.99 12.22 13.87
N TYR A 158 -22.20 11.22 14.29
CA TYR A 158 -22.57 10.34 15.39
C TYR A 158 -22.50 11.04 16.76
N LYS A 159 -21.53 11.95 16.97
CA LYS A 159 -21.47 12.77 18.18
C LYS A 159 -22.70 13.67 18.33
N ASP A 160 -23.19 14.25 17.23
CA ASP A 160 -24.44 15.03 17.23
C ASP A 160 -25.67 14.18 17.59
N GLN A 161 -25.61 12.87 17.28
CA GLN A 161 -26.61 11.88 17.69
C GLN A 161 -26.41 11.37 19.14
N SER A 162 -25.54 12.02 19.91
CA SER A 162 -25.20 11.69 21.30
C SER A 162 -24.42 10.38 21.49
N TYR A 163 -23.65 9.95 20.49
CA TYR A 163 -22.61 8.94 20.67
C TYR A 163 -21.29 9.57 21.15
N ASP A 164 -20.53 8.84 21.95
CA ASP A 164 -19.14 9.13 22.30
C ASP A 164 -18.20 8.24 21.46
N LEU A 165 -17.11 8.81 20.96
CA LEU A 165 -16.05 8.04 20.28
C LEU A 165 -15.30 7.17 21.30
N VAL A 166 -15.14 5.89 20.99
CA VAL A 166 -14.32 4.93 21.75
C VAL A 166 -12.96 4.76 21.08
N SER A 167 -12.95 4.42 19.79
CA SER A 167 -11.73 4.26 19.00
C SER A 167 -11.98 4.49 17.51
N ASP A 168 -10.92 4.81 16.77
CA ASP A 168 -10.91 4.93 15.32
C ASP A 168 -9.58 4.37 14.81
N SER A 169 -9.60 3.21 14.14
CA SER A 169 -8.37 2.59 13.65
C SER A 169 -7.72 3.35 12.49
N SER A 170 -8.45 4.24 11.81
CA SER A 170 -7.90 5.11 10.76
C SER A 170 -7.17 6.33 11.33
N ASN A 171 -7.33 6.60 12.63
CA ASN A 171 -6.81 7.80 13.30
C ASN A 171 -7.19 9.12 12.58
N GLY A 172 -8.36 9.12 11.93
CA GLY A 172 -8.88 10.25 11.16
C GLY A 172 -7.99 10.70 9.99
N GLN A 173 -7.08 9.86 9.49
CA GLN A 173 -6.29 10.14 8.29
C GLN A 173 -7.15 9.96 7.03
N GLU A 174 -6.71 10.58 5.93
CA GLU A 174 -7.24 10.20 4.61
C GLU A 174 -6.87 8.76 4.33
N ILE A 175 -7.84 8.01 3.81
CA ILE A 175 -7.63 6.61 3.46
C ILE A 175 -6.99 6.56 2.08
N VAL A 176 -5.91 5.81 1.97
CA VAL A 176 -5.19 5.54 0.73
C VAL A 176 -5.25 4.03 0.50
N PHE A 177 -5.64 3.64 -0.71
CA PHE A 177 -5.62 2.24 -1.11
C PHE A 177 -4.18 1.73 -1.09
N ASP A 178 -3.96 0.57 -0.50
CA ASP A 178 -2.65 -0.07 -0.53
C ASP A 178 -2.40 -0.77 -1.87
N HIS A 179 -1.34 -1.55 -1.95
CA HIS A 179 -0.98 -2.32 -3.13
C HIS A 179 -0.91 -3.82 -2.83
N ASN A 180 -1.81 -4.31 -1.96
CA ASN A 180 -1.88 -5.71 -1.56
C ASN A 180 -3.13 -6.42 -2.10
N ASP A 181 -3.02 -7.01 -3.29
CA ASP A 181 -4.11 -7.72 -3.96
C ASP A 181 -4.64 -8.97 -3.24
N LYS A 182 -3.98 -9.39 -2.16
CA LYS A 182 -4.35 -10.59 -1.40
C LYS A 182 -5.31 -10.29 -0.26
N THR A 183 -5.36 -9.05 0.21
CA THR A 183 -6.10 -8.70 1.41
C THR A 183 -6.69 -7.30 1.28
N ASP A 184 -8.01 -7.22 1.30
CA ASP A 184 -8.71 -5.93 1.38
C ASP A 184 -8.40 -5.23 2.70
N GLN A 185 -8.18 -3.92 2.65
CA GLN A 185 -8.01 -3.09 3.84
C GLN A 185 -9.33 -2.98 4.61
N ALA A 186 -9.24 -2.85 5.93
CA ALA A 186 -10.39 -2.70 6.79
C ALA A 186 -10.09 -1.82 8.00
N TYR A 187 -11.01 -0.89 8.28
CA TYR A 187 -10.96 0.01 9.42
C TYR A 187 -12.25 -0.09 10.23
N GLU A 188 -12.11 0.01 11.55
CA GLU A 188 -13.21 0.00 12.49
C GLU A 188 -13.20 1.28 13.34
N VAL A 189 -14.38 1.89 13.44
CA VAL A 189 -14.67 3.02 14.31
C VAL A 189 -15.66 2.55 15.36
N HIS A 190 -15.23 2.56 16.61
CA HIS A 190 -16.06 2.18 17.74
C HIS A 190 -16.63 3.42 18.42
N LEU A 191 -17.94 3.39 18.64
CA LEU A 191 -18.74 4.43 19.27
C LEU A 191 -19.54 3.80 20.41
N LYS A 192 -19.98 4.60 21.37
CA LYS A 192 -20.90 4.16 22.43
C LYS A 192 -21.93 5.22 22.72
N HIS A 193 -23.03 4.86 23.37
CA HIS A 193 -24.04 5.83 23.78
C HIS A 193 -23.47 6.77 24.85
N GLY A 194 -23.65 8.07 24.67
CA GLY A 194 -23.44 9.04 25.72
C GLY A 194 -24.45 8.86 26.84
N THR A 195 -24.04 9.13 28.08
CA THR A 195 -24.91 8.98 29.25
C THR A 195 -25.02 10.27 30.05
N GLU A 196 -26.10 10.38 30.83
CA GLU A 196 -26.36 11.51 31.72
C GLU A 196 -26.93 11.02 33.04
N GLN A 197 -26.46 11.57 34.17
CA GLN A 197 -27.10 11.33 35.46
C GLN A 197 -28.32 12.25 35.60
N VAL A 198 -29.46 11.66 35.98
CA VAL A 198 -30.72 12.38 36.22
C VAL A 198 -31.22 12.10 37.62
N THR A 199 -31.98 13.03 38.20
CA THR A 199 -32.56 12.91 39.54
C THR A 199 -34.07 13.16 39.47
N ASP A 200 -34.82 12.40 40.25
CA ASP A 200 -36.27 12.50 40.39
C ASP A 200 -36.65 12.58 41.87
N HIS A 201 -37.74 13.28 42.18
CA HIS A 201 -38.21 13.47 43.54
C HIS A 201 -39.73 13.29 43.61
N LYS A 202 -40.19 12.67 44.69
CA LYS A 202 -41.61 12.46 44.96
C LYS A 202 -41.89 12.73 46.43
N THR A 203 -42.80 13.66 46.69
CA THR A 203 -43.27 13.95 48.05
C THR A 203 -44.58 13.22 48.31
N VAL A 204 -44.63 12.45 49.40
CA VAL A 204 -45.83 11.82 49.93
C VAL A 204 -46.34 12.65 51.10
N THR A 205 -47.64 12.98 51.10
CA THR A 205 -48.27 13.81 52.14
C THR A 205 -49.27 12.98 52.94
N ARG A 206 -49.19 13.03 54.27
CA ARG A 206 -50.19 12.51 55.21
C ARG A 206 -50.91 13.68 55.87
N THR A 207 -52.22 13.77 55.67
CA THR A 207 -53.09 14.78 56.30
C THR A 207 -53.93 14.13 57.39
N ILE A 208 -53.91 14.71 58.58
CA ILE A 208 -54.69 14.25 59.74
C ILE A 208 -55.78 15.28 60.02
N HIS A 209 -57.03 14.87 59.83
CA HIS A 209 -58.21 15.67 60.17
C HIS A 209 -58.68 15.32 61.59
N TYR A 210 -58.95 16.33 62.41
CA TYR A 210 -59.54 16.16 63.73
C TYR A 210 -61.01 16.51 63.64
N VAL A 211 -61.89 15.51 63.67
CA VAL A 211 -63.35 15.69 63.56
C VAL A 211 -64.08 15.04 64.72
N SER A 212 -65.24 15.58 65.07
CA SER A 212 -66.17 14.97 66.03
C SER A 212 -66.84 13.72 65.44
N PRO A 213 -67.55 12.90 66.23
CA PRO A 213 -68.34 11.78 65.71
C PRO A 213 -69.36 12.18 64.63
N ASN A 214 -69.78 13.45 64.63
CA ASN A 214 -70.74 14.02 63.69
C ASN A 214 -70.05 14.68 62.47
N GLY A 215 -68.73 14.56 62.34
CA GLY A 215 -67.95 15.08 61.21
C GLY A 215 -67.56 16.56 61.31
N THR A 216 -67.87 17.25 62.42
CA THR A 216 -67.50 18.66 62.60
C THR A 216 -66.00 18.79 62.88
N PRO A 217 -65.26 19.67 62.19
CA PRO A 217 -63.85 19.94 62.49
C PRO A 217 -63.66 20.43 63.93
N LEU A 218 -62.77 19.78 64.67
CA LEU A 218 -62.42 20.10 66.05
C LEU A 218 -61.12 20.92 66.15
N HIS A 219 -60.23 20.80 65.16
CA HIS A 219 -58.94 21.48 65.10
C HIS A 219 -58.47 21.58 63.64
N GLY A 220 -57.50 22.46 63.37
CA GLY A 220 -56.81 22.51 62.08
C GLY A 220 -56.09 21.19 61.75
N GLU A 221 -55.95 20.90 60.46
CA GLU A 221 -55.32 19.67 59.98
C GLU A 221 -53.82 19.63 60.30
N THR A 222 -53.31 18.45 60.66
CA THR A 222 -51.86 18.23 60.75
C THR A 222 -51.37 17.63 59.43
N ILE A 223 -50.44 18.31 58.77
CA ILE A 223 -49.85 17.86 57.51
C ILE A 223 -48.43 17.38 57.77
N GLN A 224 -48.13 16.15 57.38
CA GLN A 224 -46.79 15.57 57.39
C GLN A 224 -46.37 15.23 55.97
N LYS A 225 -45.12 15.49 55.63
CA LYS A 225 -44.54 15.22 54.31
C LYS A 225 -43.31 14.38 54.46
N VAL A 226 -43.16 13.39 53.59
CA VAL A 226 -41.90 12.66 53.39
C VAL A 226 -41.52 12.80 51.94
N THR A 227 -40.30 13.24 51.67
CA THR A 227 -39.79 13.31 50.29
C THR A 227 -38.89 12.11 50.02
N PHE A 228 -39.09 11.51 48.86
CA PHE A 228 -38.24 10.45 48.31
C PHE A 228 -37.49 11.03 47.12
N THR A 229 -36.23 10.66 46.99
CA THR A 229 -35.38 10.99 45.84
C THR A 229 -34.86 9.72 45.20
N ARG A 230 -34.66 9.70 43.90
CA ARG A 230 -33.91 8.65 43.21
C ARG A 230 -33.04 9.26 42.12
N THR A 231 -31.93 8.60 41.84
CA THR A 231 -31.07 8.91 40.69
C THR A 231 -31.25 7.86 39.60
N GLY A 232 -30.88 8.19 38.37
CA GLY A 232 -30.88 7.25 37.26
C GLY A 232 -29.86 7.65 36.21
N THR A 233 -29.47 6.68 35.38
CA THR A 233 -28.62 6.93 34.23
C THR A 233 -29.50 6.97 32.98
N LYS A 234 -29.54 8.12 32.32
CA LYS A 234 -30.20 8.31 31.04
C LYS A 234 -29.23 8.00 29.91
N ASP A 235 -29.64 7.10 29.03
CA ASP A 235 -29.02 6.90 27.73
C ASP A 235 -29.40 8.07 26.81
N LYS A 236 -28.42 8.81 26.30
CA LYS A 236 -28.67 10.00 25.47
C LYS A 236 -29.08 9.64 24.04
N VAL A 237 -28.84 8.43 23.55
CA VAL A 237 -29.26 7.97 22.23
C VAL A 237 -30.71 7.49 22.30
N THR A 238 -30.98 6.49 23.14
CA THR A 238 -32.32 5.86 23.24
C THR A 238 -33.31 6.66 24.08
N LYS A 239 -32.82 7.64 24.85
CA LYS A 239 -33.58 8.43 25.84
C LYS A 239 -34.15 7.61 27.00
N GLN A 240 -33.82 6.32 27.10
CA GLN A 240 -34.25 5.47 28.21
C GLN A 240 -33.50 5.81 29.49
N ILE A 241 -34.16 5.69 30.65
CA ILE A 241 -33.56 5.94 31.96
C ILE A 241 -33.59 4.66 32.77
N ASN A 242 -32.41 4.20 33.19
CA ASN A 242 -32.29 3.15 34.18
C ASN A 242 -32.26 3.77 35.58
N TRP A 243 -33.35 3.62 36.33
CA TRP A 243 -33.52 4.24 37.65
C TRP A 243 -32.96 3.36 38.76
N ASN A 244 -32.25 3.98 39.70
CA ASN A 244 -31.93 3.38 40.99
C ASN A 244 -33.18 3.38 41.92
N PRO A 245 -33.15 2.55 42.98
CA PRO A 245 -34.20 2.56 43.99
C PRO A 245 -34.40 3.94 44.65
N TRP A 246 -35.61 4.18 45.14
CA TRP A 246 -35.95 5.39 45.91
C TRP A 246 -35.30 5.39 47.29
N THR A 247 -34.77 6.54 47.70
CA THR A 247 -34.26 6.82 49.04
C THR A 247 -35.09 7.91 49.72
N PRO A 248 -35.56 7.69 50.97
CA PRO A 248 -36.21 8.75 51.75
C PRO A 248 -35.17 9.79 52.17
N THR A 249 -35.48 11.07 52.01
CA THR A 249 -34.56 12.18 52.33
C THR A 249 -34.89 12.84 53.67
N SER A 250 -36.16 12.85 54.08
CA SER A 250 -36.67 13.29 55.39
C SER A 250 -38.18 13.19 55.45
#